data_AF-A0A6P0T7G3-F1
#
_entry.id   AF-A0A6P0T7G3-F1
#
_cell.length_a   1.000
_cell.length_b   1.000
_cell.length_c   1.000
_cell.angle_alpha   90.00
_cell.angle_beta   90.00
_cell.angle_gamma   90.00
#
_symmetry.space_group_name_H-M   'P 1'
#
loop_
_entity.id
_entity.type
_entity.pdbx_description
1 polymer ?
#
loop_
_entity_poly.entity_id
_entity_poly.type
_entity_poly.pdbx_seq_one_letter_code
_entity_poly.pdbx_strand_id
1 'polypeptide(L)'
;MTKLKRYWMVVHYETEFEAENEDEAYHDIRMGNTIIENATVVAKELPEFSEGTHLKEIINEAKLEARREAAVSILLAQLAWKTKDYALSWEGLSKLTPQRQKQIQALSLEQIECLSIEAIAFSSMADLERWLDRFSG
;
A
#
# COMPACT_ATOMS: atom_id res chain seq x y z
N MET A 1 -10.90 30.68 11.16
CA MET A 1 -11.50 29.41 10.75
C MET A 1 -10.55 28.76 9.74
N THR A 2 -9.96 27.63 10.10
CA THR A 2 -9.15 26.81 9.18
C THR A 2 -10.08 26.21 8.14
N LYS A 3 -9.69 26.28 6.86
CA LYS A 3 -10.49 25.73 5.76
C LYS A 3 -10.48 24.20 5.88
N LEU A 4 -11.64 23.59 6.02
CA LEU A 4 -11.78 22.13 6.04
C LEU A 4 -11.41 21.57 4.66
N LYS A 5 -10.60 20.52 4.62
CA LYS A 5 -10.11 19.86 3.40
C LYS A 5 -10.85 18.54 3.24
N ARG A 6 -11.36 18.25 2.04
CA ARG A 6 -12.05 16.99 1.75
C ARG A 6 -11.04 15.93 1.33
N TYR A 7 -11.24 14.70 1.77
CA TYR A 7 -10.38 13.58 1.42
C TYR A 7 -11.20 12.45 0.81
N TRP A 8 -10.64 11.80 -0.22
CA TRP A 8 -11.13 10.53 -0.73
C TRP A 8 -10.29 9.39 -0.18
N MET A 9 -10.96 8.34 0.28
CA MET A 9 -10.29 7.20 0.90
C MET A 9 -10.59 5.92 0.12
N VAL A 10 -9.50 5.22 -0.21
CA VAL A 10 -9.58 3.89 -0.82
C VAL A 10 -9.08 2.88 0.19
N VAL A 11 -9.95 1.90 0.50
CA VAL A 11 -9.58 0.73 1.30
C VAL A 11 -9.45 -0.48 0.40
N HIS A 12 -8.23 -1.00 0.30
CA HIS A 12 -8.00 -2.18 -0.52
C HIS A 12 -8.68 -3.41 0.11
N TYR A 13 -9.41 -4.16 -0.73
CA TYR A 13 -10.24 -5.35 -0.46
C TYR A 13 -11.67 -5.17 0.06
N GLU A 14 -12.16 -3.98 0.45
CA GLU A 14 -13.56 -3.89 0.93
C GLU A 14 -14.42 -2.72 0.40
N THR A 15 -13.94 -1.48 0.18
CA THR A 15 -14.85 -0.33 -0.15
C THR A 15 -14.16 1.01 -0.44
N GLU A 16 -14.92 2.00 -0.94
CA GLU A 16 -14.53 3.42 -1.11
C GLU A 16 -15.42 4.31 -0.22
N PHE A 17 -14.87 5.35 0.42
CA PHE A 17 -15.65 6.33 1.19
C PHE A 17 -14.96 7.71 1.26
N GLU A 18 -15.67 8.71 1.78
CA GLU A 18 -15.23 10.11 1.90
C GLU A 18 -15.03 10.51 3.36
N ALA A 19 -14.04 11.37 3.65
CA ALA A 19 -13.77 11.92 4.98
C ALA A 19 -13.59 13.46 4.94
N GLU A 20 -13.96 14.15 6.02
CA GLU A 20 -13.93 15.62 6.10
C GLU A 20 -12.61 16.17 6.68
N ASN A 21 -11.77 15.30 7.24
CA ASN A 21 -10.47 15.67 7.78
C ASN A 21 -9.47 14.50 7.78
N GLU A 22 -8.21 14.81 8.10
CA GLU A 22 -7.09 13.85 8.10
C GLU A 22 -7.18 12.83 9.24
N ASP A 23 -7.70 13.22 10.41
CA ASP A 23 -7.81 12.33 11.57
C ASP A 23 -8.79 11.19 11.30
N GLU A 24 -9.96 11.52 10.75
CA GLU A 24 -10.96 10.57 10.23
C GLU A 24 -10.38 9.64 9.16
N ALA A 25 -9.39 10.12 8.40
CA ALA A 25 -8.79 9.33 7.34
C ALA A 25 -7.82 8.25 7.82
N TYR A 26 -7.29 8.35 9.04
CA TYR A 26 -6.22 7.45 9.49
C TYR A 26 -6.54 6.65 10.75
N HIS A 27 -7.52 7.04 11.57
CA HIS A 27 -7.64 6.50 12.94
C HIS A 27 -8.78 5.52 13.18
N ASP A 28 -9.86 5.50 12.38
CA ASP A 28 -10.97 4.54 12.56
C ASP A 28 -11.84 4.42 11.31
N ILE A 29 -11.57 3.40 10.47
CA ILE A 29 -12.49 3.07 9.38
C ILE A 29 -13.64 2.25 9.94
N ARG A 30 -14.71 2.96 10.31
CA ARG A 30 -15.97 2.33 10.69
C ARG A 30 -16.83 2.06 9.46
N MET A 31 -16.89 0.79 9.07
CA MET A 31 -17.92 0.32 8.16
C MET A 31 -19.15 -0.14 8.95
N GLY A 32 -20.11 0.76 9.12
CA GLY A 32 -21.27 0.51 9.98
C GLY A 32 -20.84 0.37 11.45
N ASN A 33 -21.03 -0.82 12.03
CA ASN A 33 -20.64 -1.11 13.42
C ASN A 33 -19.30 -1.87 13.54
N THR A 34 -18.58 -2.06 12.43
CA THR A 34 -17.34 -2.85 12.40
C THR A 34 -16.14 -1.92 12.20
N ILE A 35 -15.10 -2.10 13.02
CA ILE A 35 -13.78 -1.52 12.79
C ILE A 35 -13.01 -2.49 11.91
N ILE A 36 -12.52 -2.02 10.76
CA ILE A 36 -11.68 -2.85 9.88
C ILE A 36 -10.25 -2.80 10.40
N GLU A 37 -9.79 -3.92 10.98
CA GLU A 37 -8.39 -4.09 11.37
C GLU A 37 -7.56 -4.57 10.16
N ASN A 38 -6.34 -4.03 9.99
CA ASN A 38 -5.39 -4.39 8.92
C ASN A 38 -5.79 -4.02 7.48
N ALA A 39 -6.69 -3.03 7.31
CA ALA A 39 -6.99 -2.47 5.99
C ALA A 39 -5.81 -1.63 5.46
N THR A 40 -5.52 -1.74 4.16
CA THR A 40 -4.65 -0.78 3.46
C THR A 40 -5.48 0.42 3.06
N VAL A 41 -5.11 1.61 3.54
CA VAL A 41 -5.87 2.84 3.41
C VAL A 41 -5.02 3.87 2.70
N VAL A 42 -5.50 4.37 1.55
CA VAL A 42 -4.87 5.48 0.86
C VAL A 42 -5.84 6.66 0.84
N ALA A 43 -5.41 7.76 1.45
CA ALA A 43 -6.14 9.02 1.46
C ALA A 43 -5.57 9.98 0.41
N LYS A 44 -6.46 10.58 -0.40
CA LYS A 44 -6.13 11.63 -1.35
C LYS A 44 -6.90 12.90 -1.02
N GLU A 45 -6.18 14.01 -0.84
CA GLU A 45 -6.81 15.33 -0.70
C GLU A 45 -7.53 15.68 -1.99
N LEU A 46 -8.80 16.07 -1.87
CA LEU A 46 -9.62 16.49 -3.00
C LEU A 46 -9.46 18.01 -3.22
N PRO A 47 -9.22 18.45 -4.47
CA PRO A 47 -9.26 19.86 -4.81
C PRO A 47 -10.66 20.43 -4.57
N GLU A 48 -10.74 21.69 -4.16
CA GLU A 48 -12.01 22.41 -3.92
C GLU A 48 -12.97 22.39 -5.11
N PHE A 49 -12.43 22.24 -6.33
CA PHE A 49 -13.17 22.15 -7.57
C PHE A 49 -12.60 20.99 -8.42
N SER A 50 -13.04 19.77 -8.15
CA SER A 50 -12.74 18.60 -8.98
C SER A 50 -13.97 18.22 -9.81
N GLU A 51 -13.89 18.41 -11.13
CA GLU A 51 -14.92 17.93 -12.07
C GLU A 51 -14.74 16.43 -12.38
N GLY A 52 -15.78 15.80 -12.94
CA GLY A 52 -15.92 14.35 -12.99
C GLY A 52 -14.76 13.54 -13.61
N THR A 53 -13.97 14.09 -14.54
CA THR A 53 -12.80 13.38 -15.10
C THR A 53 -11.60 13.43 -14.14
N HIS A 54 -11.34 14.59 -13.53
CA HIS A 54 -10.22 14.77 -12.61
C HIS A 54 -10.42 13.97 -11.32
N LEU A 55 -11.66 13.89 -10.82
CA LEU A 55 -11.99 13.04 -9.67
C LEU A 55 -11.73 11.55 -9.97
N LYS A 56 -12.09 11.07 -11.17
CA LYS A 56 -11.84 9.68 -11.57
C LYS A 56 -10.35 9.35 -11.64
N GLU A 57 -9.53 10.29 -12.10
CA GLU A 57 -8.07 10.14 -12.13
C GLU A 57 -7.52 10.01 -10.71
N ILE A 58 -7.90 10.91 -9.79
CA ILE A 58 -7.49 10.86 -8.38
C ILE A 58 -7.89 9.52 -7.73
N ILE A 59 -9.12 9.06 -7.97
CA ILE A 59 -9.61 7.78 -7.43
C ILE A 59 -8.81 6.60 -8.02
N ASN A 60 -8.54 6.61 -9.32
CA ASN A 60 -7.75 5.57 -9.95
C ASN A 60 -6.32 5.54 -9.42
N GLU A 61 -5.68 6.70 -9.23
CA GLU A 61 -4.36 6.81 -8.61
C GLU A 61 -4.36 6.24 -7.19
N ALA A 62 -5.35 6.62 -6.38
CA ALA A 62 -5.50 6.10 -5.02
C ALA A 62 -5.66 4.57 -5.00
N LYS A 63 -6.42 4.00 -5.94
CA LYS A 63 -6.58 2.55 -6.09
C LYS A 63 -5.27 1.85 -6.47
N LEU A 64 -4.52 2.43 -7.41
CA LEU A 64 -3.24 1.86 -7.84
C LEU A 64 -2.21 1.90 -6.70
N GLU A 65 -2.19 2.98 -5.92
CA GLU A 65 -1.35 3.11 -4.74
C GLU A 65 -1.75 2.11 -3.64
N ALA A 66 -3.04 2.00 -3.32
CA ALA A 66 -3.52 1.08 -2.30
C ALA A 66 -3.20 -0.38 -2.66
N ARG A 67 -3.34 -0.75 -3.94
CA ARG A 67 -2.93 -2.07 -4.45
C ARG A 67 -1.44 -2.31 -4.28
N ARG A 68 -0.60 -1.33 -4.62
CA ARG A 68 0.85 -1.43 -4.47
C ARG A 68 1.25 -1.59 -3.01
N GLU A 69 0.72 -0.76 -2.12
CA GLU A 69 0.99 -0.83 -0.69
C GLU A 69 0.56 -2.18 -0.10
N ALA A 70 -0.62 -2.67 -0.48
CA ALA A 70 -1.09 -3.98 -0.05
C ALA A 70 -0.14 -5.10 -0.52
N ALA A 71 0.30 -5.08 -1.78
CA ALA A 71 1.23 -6.07 -2.33
C ALA A 71 2.59 -6.04 -1.60
N VAL A 72 3.13 -4.86 -1.29
CA VAL A 72 4.35 -4.70 -0.50
C VAL A 72 4.17 -5.23 0.92
N SER A 73 3.07 -4.88 1.59
CA SER A 73 2.77 -5.36 2.93
C SER A 73 2.64 -6.89 2.99
N ILE A 74 1.98 -7.50 2.00
CA ILE A 74 1.89 -8.96 1.87
C ILE A 74 3.29 -9.57 1.69
N LEU A 75 4.10 -9.05 0.78
CA LEU A 75 5.47 -9.49 0.56
C LEU A 75 6.28 -9.49 1.86
N LEU A 76 6.28 -8.35 2.57
CA LEU A 76 7.05 -8.18 3.79
C LEU A 76 6.55 -9.06 4.93
N ALA A 77 5.23 -9.23 5.06
CA ALA A 77 4.64 -10.14 6.04
C ALA A 77 5.04 -11.59 5.76
N GLN A 78 4.98 -12.04 4.50
CA GLN A 78 5.42 -13.39 4.13
C GLN A 78 6.90 -13.58 4.48
N LEU A 79 7.77 -12.64 4.12
CA LEU A 79 9.19 -12.69 4.44
C LEU A 79 9.44 -12.70 5.95
N ALA A 80 8.78 -11.83 6.70
CA ALA A 80 8.87 -11.74 8.16
C ALA A 80 8.62 -13.09 8.84
N TRP A 81 7.55 -13.79 8.42
CA TRP A 81 7.22 -15.11 8.96
C TRP A 81 8.25 -16.17 8.61
N LYS A 82 8.80 -16.14 7.39
CA LYS A 82 9.77 -17.15 6.93
C LYS A 82 11.15 -16.96 7.54
N THR A 83 11.60 -15.71 7.66
CA THR A 83 12.93 -15.36 8.20
C THR A 83 12.92 -15.20 9.72
N LYS A 84 11.73 -15.11 10.33
CA LYS A 84 11.51 -14.72 11.73
C LYS A 84 12.02 -13.31 12.06
N ASP A 85 12.25 -12.48 11.04
CA ASP A 85 12.57 -11.06 11.20
C ASP A 85 11.28 -10.24 11.10
N TYR A 86 10.54 -10.17 12.22
CA TYR A 86 9.27 -9.46 12.25
C TYR A 86 9.42 -7.94 12.06
N ALA A 87 10.65 -7.39 12.11
CA ALA A 87 10.88 -5.99 11.81
C ALA A 87 10.48 -5.59 10.40
N LEU A 88 10.48 -6.54 9.47
CA LEU A 88 9.95 -6.34 8.12
C LEU A 88 8.48 -5.90 8.11
N SER A 89 7.67 -6.31 9.08
CA SER A 89 6.24 -5.97 9.13
C SER A 89 5.97 -4.55 9.62
N TRP A 90 6.79 -3.99 10.53
CA TRP A 90 6.55 -2.66 11.11
C TRP A 90 7.50 -1.57 10.59
N GLU A 91 8.75 -1.90 10.23
CA GLU A 91 9.67 -0.96 9.57
C GLU A 91 9.44 -0.89 8.05
N GLY A 92 8.69 -1.85 7.50
CA GLY A 92 8.33 -1.85 6.09
C GLY A 92 9.55 -1.99 5.17
N LEU A 93 9.53 -1.29 4.03
CA LEU A 93 10.65 -1.28 3.08
C LEU A 93 11.92 -0.65 3.66
N SER A 94 11.84 0.18 4.70
CA SER A 94 13.01 0.81 5.31
C SER A 94 13.94 -0.20 6.00
N LYS A 95 13.43 -1.39 6.31
CA LYS A 95 14.22 -2.51 6.84
C LYS A 95 15.19 -3.10 5.82
N LEU A 96 14.90 -2.92 4.53
CA LEU A 96 15.72 -3.44 3.44
C LEU A 96 16.88 -2.49 3.14
N THR A 97 17.88 -2.97 2.40
CA THR A 97 18.96 -2.08 1.93
C THR A 97 18.39 -1.00 1.00
N PRO A 98 18.97 0.21 0.95
CA PRO A 98 18.46 1.28 0.07
C PRO A 98 18.37 0.89 -1.41
N GLN A 99 19.26 -0.01 -1.86
CA GLN A 99 19.21 -0.55 -3.21
C GLN A 99 17.95 -1.40 -3.43
N ARG A 100 17.64 -2.31 -2.51
CA ARG A 100 16.48 -3.22 -2.61
C ARG A 100 15.16 -2.46 -2.46
N GLN A 101 15.12 -1.44 -1.60
CA GLN A 101 14.00 -0.51 -1.52
C GLN A 101 13.72 0.14 -2.88
N LYS A 102 14.75 0.70 -3.53
CA LYS A 102 14.60 1.32 -4.86
C LYS A 102 14.15 0.33 -5.93
N GLN A 103 14.67 -0.91 -5.90
CA GLN A 103 14.24 -1.94 -6.86
C GLN A 103 12.77 -2.28 -6.70
N ILE A 104 12.30 -2.51 -5.47
CA ILE A 104 10.88 -2.79 -5.19
C ILE A 104 10.00 -1.61 -5.61
N GLN A 105 10.42 -0.37 -5.33
CA GLN A 105 9.71 0.83 -5.75
C GLN A 105 9.67 1.00 -7.27
N ALA A 106 10.70 0.53 -7.99
CA ALA A 106 10.78 0.60 -9.44
C ALA A 106 9.96 -0.48 -10.17
N LEU A 107 9.51 -1.53 -9.48
CA LEU A 107 8.64 -2.55 -10.07
C LEU A 107 7.32 -1.91 -10.55
N SER A 108 6.77 -2.36 -11.67
CA SER A 108 5.39 -2.09 -12.07
C SER A 108 4.39 -2.68 -11.07
N LEU A 109 3.11 -2.26 -11.17
CA LEU A 109 2.07 -2.78 -10.28
C LEU A 109 1.90 -4.29 -10.44
N GLU A 110 1.88 -4.76 -11.69
CA GLU A 110 1.74 -6.18 -12.01
C GLU A 110 2.92 -7.00 -11.45
N GLN A 111 4.13 -6.45 -11.52
CA GLN A 111 5.33 -7.11 -10.98
C GLN A 111 5.29 -7.21 -9.46
N ILE A 112 4.91 -6.16 -8.73
CA ILE A 112 4.85 -6.23 -7.25
C ILE A 112 3.71 -7.13 -6.77
N GLU A 113 2.58 -7.14 -7.48
CA GLU A 113 1.48 -8.08 -7.21
C GLU A 113 1.92 -9.54 -7.43
N CYS A 114 2.58 -9.84 -8.56
CA CYS A 114 3.17 -11.17 -8.79
C CYS A 114 4.20 -11.54 -7.71
N LEU A 115 5.09 -10.62 -7.35
CA LEU A 115 6.07 -10.83 -6.29
C LEU A 115 5.41 -11.15 -4.94
N SER A 116 4.33 -10.45 -4.58
CA SER A 116 3.59 -10.69 -3.34
C SER A 116 3.02 -12.11 -3.25
N ILE A 117 2.67 -12.72 -4.39
CA ILE A 117 2.18 -14.09 -4.50
C ILE A 117 3.35 -15.09 -4.49
N GLU A 118 4.38 -14.84 -5.29
CA GLU A 118 5.57 -15.69 -5.37
C GLU A 118 6.33 -15.77 -4.03
N ALA A 119 6.25 -14.72 -3.22
CA ALA A 119 6.85 -14.66 -1.88
C ALA A 119 6.36 -15.76 -0.93
N ILE A 120 5.19 -16.37 -1.19
CA ILE A 120 4.69 -17.53 -0.43
C ILE A 120 5.68 -18.70 -0.50
N ALA A 121 6.35 -18.86 -1.65
CA ALA A 121 7.32 -19.92 -1.90
C ALA A 121 8.74 -19.55 -1.43
N PHE A 122 8.98 -18.31 -1.02
CA PHE A 122 10.29 -17.91 -0.53
C PHE A 122 10.58 -18.57 0.82
N SER A 123 11.83 -18.98 0.99
CA SER A 123 12.35 -19.59 2.22
C SER A 123 13.30 -18.63 2.95
N SER A 124 13.77 -17.57 2.29
CA SER A 124 14.79 -16.67 2.81
C SER A 124 14.79 -15.31 2.10
N MET A 125 15.52 -14.34 2.65
CA MET A 125 15.80 -13.08 1.96
C MET A 125 16.57 -13.26 0.65
N ALA A 126 17.40 -14.30 0.54
CA ALA A 126 18.15 -14.58 -0.68
C ALA A 126 17.22 -14.93 -1.86
N ASP A 127 16.02 -15.45 -1.59
CA ASP A 127 15.03 -15.73 -2.65
C ASP A 127 14.45 -14.42 -3.22
N LEU A 128 14.16 -13.44 -2.34
CA LEU A 128 13.77 -12.09 -2.76
C LEU A 128 14.87 -11.44 -3.59
N GLU A 129 16.12 -11.51 -3.12
CA GLU A 129 17.26 -10.93 -3.83
C GLU A 129 17.40 -11.53 -5.24
N ARG A 130 17.39 -12.86 -5.35
CA ARG A 130 17.43 -13.54 -6.66
C ARG A 130 16.26 -13.20 -7.55
N TRP A 131 15.08 -12.96 -6.98
CA TRP A 131 13.92 -12.53 -7.75
C TRP A 131 14.11 -11.11 -8.32
N LEU A 132 14.54 -10.17 -7.48
CA LEU A 132 14.77 -8.77 -7.86
C LEU A 132 15.93 -8.63 -8.87
N ASP A 133 16.93 -9.49 -8.78
CA ASP A 133 18.08 -9.47 -9.70
C ASP A 133 17.68 -9.78 -11.16
N ARG A 134 16.53 -10.41 -11.40
CA ARG A 134 15.98 -10.66 -12.76
C ARG A 134 15.63 -9.37 -13.52
N PHE A 135 15.40 -8.28 -12.79
CA PHE A 135 15.01 -6.98 -13.33
C PHE A 135 16.14 -5.95 -13.24
N SER A 136 17.32 -6.40 -12.83
CA SER A 136 18.53 -5.57 -12.71
C SER A 136 19.33 -5.67 -14.01
N GLY A 137 18.79 -5.06 -15.08
CA GLY A 137 19.43 -4.92 -16.38
C GLY A 137 19.66 -3.46 -16.72
#